data_AF-A0A024TR12-F1
#
_entry.id   AF-A0A024TR12-F1
#
_cell.length_a   1.000
_cell.length_b   1.000
_cell.length_c   1.000
_cell.angle_alpha   90.00
_cell.angle_beta   90.00
_cell.angle_gamma   90.00
#
_symmetry.space_group_name_H-M   'P 1'
#
loop_
_entity.id
_entity.type
_entity.pdbx_description
1 polymer ?
#
loop_
_entity_poly.entity_id
_entity_poly.type
_entity_poly.pdbx_seq_one_letter_code
_entity_poly.pdbx_strand_id
1 'polypeptide(L)'
;MSSGWKCIAQPSNGAITAVQLNKDDEVQCLGFNSHDCVYFHTMEDCHSNLNPSETPKPLVCGGMHKNVWGHTGYESASHWCSAGRHHLGNLPATSFLATVEAKKVEVGMGALATCLFAFMALVVVRKYKKSGYQLVK
;
A
#
# COMPACT_ATOMS: atom_id res chain seq x y z
N MET A 1 16.58 25.79 -10.66
CA MET A 1 15.51 24.83 -10.33
C MET A 1 16.04 23.96 -9.22
N SER A 2 15.42 23.96 -8.04
CA SER A 2 15.90 23.15 -6.91
C SER A 2 15.59 21.69 -7.19
N SER A 3 16.58 20.81 -7.10
CA SER A 3 16.55 19.45 -7.63
C SER A 3 15.66 18.46 -6.87
N GLY A 4 14.73 18.91 -6.00
CA GLY A 4 13.81 18.06 -5.24
C GLY A 4 14.46 17.19 -4.16
N TRP A 5 15.75 16.89 -4.29
CA TRP A 5 16.55 16.10 -3.36
C TRP A 5 16.71 16.78 -2.00
N LYS A 6 16.68 15.96 -0.95
CA LYS A 6 16.91 16.33 0.44
C LYS A 6 17.90 15.37 1.07
N CYS A 7 18.91 15.89 1.74
CA CYS A 7 19.88 15.09 2.47
C CYS A 7 19.27 14.58 3.77
N ILE A 8 19.45 13.30 4.07
CA ILE A 8 19.08 12.68 5.33
C ILE A 8 20.24 11.84 5.87
N ALA A 9 20.34 11.76 7.19
CA ALA A 9 21.19 10.79 7.85
C ALA A 9 20.37 9.52 8.14
N GLN A 10 20.95 8.35 7.87
CA GLN A 10 20.34 7.07 8.15
C GLN A 10 20.42 6.77 9.65
N PRO A 11 19.31 6.48 10.34
CA PRO A 11 19.35 6.22 11.78
C PRO A 11 20.16 4.97 12.17
N SER A 12 20.30 4.00 11.26
CA SER A 12 20.99 2.73 11.53
C SER A 12 22.50 2.86 11.69
N ASN A 13 23.15 3.72 10.89
CA ASN A 13 24.62 3.79 10.81
C ASN A 13 25.16 5.22 10.62
N GLY A 14 24.29 6.23 10.57
CA GLY A 14 24.69 7.62 10.37
C GLY A 14 25.14 7.98 8.96
N ALA A 15 25.08 7.03 8.00
CA ALA A 15 25.43 7.32 6.61
C ALA A 15 24.48 8.38 6.03
N ILE A 16 24.96 9.24 5.14
CA ILE A 16 24.16 10.33 4.60
C ILE A 16 23.84 10.05 3.14
N THR A 17 22.58 10.21 2.75
CA THR A 17 22.15 10.05 1.35
C THR A 17 21.18 11.16 0.99
N ALA A 18 21.14 11.53 -0.29
CA ALA A 18 20.09 12.36 -0.83
C ALA A 18 18.86 11.49 -1.16
N VAL A 19 17.67 11.96 -0.79
CA VAL A 19 16.39 11.31 -1.07
C VAL A 19 15.39 12.30 -1.66
N GLN A 20 14.41 11.79 -2.41
CA GLN A 20 13.25 12.56 -2.85
C GLN A 20 12.04 11.63 -2.97
N LEU A 21 10.87 12.21 -3.26
CA LEU A 21 9.71 11.46 -3.74
C LEU A 21 9.77 11.34 -5.27
N ASN A 22 9.34 10.19 -5.77
CA ASN A 22 9.04 10.01 -7.19
C ASN A 22 7.60 10.46 -7.50
N LYS A 23 7.15 10.26 -8.74
CA LYS A 23 5.80 10.63 -9.20
C LYS A 23 4.66 9.82 -8.55
N ASP A 24 4.99 8.69 -7.93
CA ASP A 24 4.06 7.77 -7.27
C ASP A 24 4.14 7.93 -5.74
N ASP A 25 4.72 9.05 -5.26
CA ASP A 25 4.97 9.37 -3.84
C ASP A 25 5.81 8.32 -3.09
N GLU A 26 6.61 7.52 -3.80
CA GLU A 26 7.55 6.59 -3.19
C GLU A 26 8.92 7.24 -3.00
N VAL A 27 9.55 6.92 -1.86
CA VAL A 27 10.89 7.41 -1.52
C VAL A 27 11.89 6.78 -2.46
N GLN A 28 12.80 7.60 -2.98
CA GLN A 28 13.93 7.12 -3.78
C GLN A 28 15.21 7.83 -3.34
N CYS A 29 16.33 7.10 -3.37
CA CYS A 29 17.65 7.67 -3.08
C CYS A 29 18.36 8.07 -4.37
N LEU A 30 19.25 9.06 -4.25
CA LEU A 30 20.11 9.46 -5.36
C LEU A 30 21.01 8.29 -5.73
N GLY A 31 21.04 7.94 -7.01
CA GLY A 31 21.78 6.79 -7.54
C GLY A 31 21.85 6.87 -9.06
N PHE A 32 22.69 6.02 -9.67
CA PHE A 32 22.94 6.05 -11.11
C PHE A 32 22.77 4.69 -11.80
N ASN A 33 22.34 3.66 -11.07
CA ASN A 33 22.20 2.30 -11.57
C ASN A 33 20.91 1.59 -11.14
N SER A 34 19.96 2.30 -10.51
CA SER A 34 18.72 1.73 -9.96
C SER A 34 18.91 0.57 -8.97
N HIS A 35 20.09 0.47 -8.37
CA HIS A 35 20.47 -0.59 -7.44
C HIS A 35 21.10 -0.05 -6.17
N ASP A 36 21.99 0.95 -6.30
CA ASP A 36 22.79 1.51 -5.22
C ASP A 36 22.50 3.00 -5.03
N CYS A 37 22.50 3.42 -3.76
CA CYS A 37 22.44 4.82 -3.38
C CYS A 37 23.84 5.44 -3.35
N VAL A 38 23.92 6.73 -3.64
CA VAL A 38 25.10 7.55 -3.37
C VAL A 38 25.11 7.94 -1.90
N TYR A 39 26.22 7.64 -1.24
CA TYR A 39 26.45 7.97 0.16
C TYR A 39 27.51 9.06 0.29
N PHE A 40 27.26 9.98 1.22
CA PHE A 40 28.12 11.12 1.53
C PHE A 40 28.68 10.98 2.94
N HIS A 41 29.85 11.57 3.17
CA HIS A 41 30.49 11.57 4.50
C HIS A 41 29.90 12.64 5.43
N THR A 42 29.40 13.75 4.88
CA THR A 42 28.84 14.87 5.65
C THR A 42 27.58 15.43 5.00
N MET A 43 26.77 16.16 5.77
CA MET A 43 25.58 16.85 5.24
C MET A 43 25.98 17.93 4.23
N GLU A 44 27.08 18.64 4.50
CA GLU A 44 27.63 19.68 3.61
C GLU A 44 28.01 19.11 2.22
N ASP A 45 28.64 17.94 2.21
CA ASP A 45 29.02 17.22 1.00
C ASP A 45 27.79 16.78 0.21
N CYS A 46 26.78 16.23 0.90
CA CYS A 46 25.51 15.89 0.26
C CYS A 46 24.84 17.13 -0.36
N HIS A 47 24.77 18.26 0.37
CA HIS A 47 24.15 19.48 -0.12
C HIS A 47 24.87 20.08 -1.33
N SER A 48 26.19 19.95 -1.38
CA SER A 48 27.03 20.41 -2.49
C SER A 48 26.86 19.57 -3.75
N ASN A 49 26.36 18.33 -3.62
CA ASN A 49 26.26 17.35 -4.70
C ASN A 49 24.81 17.00 -5.11
N LEU A 50 23.81 17.81 -4.74
CA LEU A 50 22.40 17.58 -5.10
C LEU A 50 22.06 17.82 -6.58
N ASN A 51 23.03 18.27 -7.39
CA ASN A 51 22.86 18.54 -8.82
C ASN A 51 23.95 17.81 -9.62
N PRO A 52 23.89 16.47 -9.72
CA PRO A 52 24.89 15.72 -10.48
C PRO A 52 24.83 16.08 -11.96
N SER A 53 25.98 16.01 -12.63
CA SER A 53 26.11 16.20 -14.08
C SER A 53 25.49 15.05 -14.87
N GLU A 54 25.50 13.84 -14.30
CA GLU A 54 24.86 12.66 -14.87
C GLU A 54 23.38 12.60 -14.54
N THR A 55 22.59 12.01 -15.44
CA THR A 55 21.16 11.79 -15.20
C THR A 55 20.97 10.73 -14.12
N PRO A 56 20.33 11.05 -12.98
CA PRO A 56 20.09 10.07 -11.93
C PRO A 56 19.23 8.90 -12.41
N LYS A 57 19.59 7.69 -11.96
CA LYS A 57 18.76 6.48 -12.01
C LYS A 57 18.56 5.98 -10.58
N PRO A 58 17.60 6.57 -9.86
CA PRO A 58 17.38 6.31 -8.43
C PRO A 58 17.05 4.85 -8.15
N LEU A 59 17.40 4.39 -6.95
CA LEU A 59 16.78 3.20 -6.35
C LEU A 59 15.52 3.66 -5.60
N VAL A 60 14.37 3.11 -5.99
CA VAL A 60 13.08 3.39 -5.38
C VAL A 60 12.79 2.35 -4.29
N CYS A 61 12.33 2.81 -3.13
CA CYS A 61 11.81 1.96 -2.06
C CYS A 61 10.57 1.16 -2.52
N GLY A 62 10.02 0.31 -1.64
CA GLY A 62 8.83 -0.46 -1.98
C GLY A 62 9.15 -1.63 -2.93
N GLY A 63 8.43 -1.70 -4.05
CA GLY A 63 8.51 -2.84 -4.97
C GLY A 63 9.88 -3.02 -5.63
N MET A 64 10.51 -1.93 -6.06
CA MET A 64 11.82 -1.98 -6.72
C MET A 64 12.90 -2.45 -5.72
N HIS A 65 12.98 -1.82 -4.54
CA HIS A 65 13.90 -2.23 -3.49
C HIS A 65 13.71 -3.70 -3.09
N LYS A 66 12.46 -4.17 -3.02
CA LYS A 66 12.17 -5.59 -2.73
C LYS A 66 12.70 -6.53 -3.80
N ASN A 67 12.61 -6.14 -5.07
CA ASN A 67 13.14 -6.94 -6.17
C ASN A 67 14.69 -7.00 -6.16
N VAL A 68 15.34 -5.91 -5.74
CA VAL A 68 16.81 -5.83 -5.73
C VAL A 68 17.41 -6.48 -4.47
N TRP A 69 16.88 -6.15 -3.29
CA TRP A 69 17.48 -6.48 -1.99
C TRP A 69 16.65 -7.45 -1.13
N GLY A 70 15.49 -7.90 -1.62
CA GLY A 70 14.63 -8.87 -0.93
C GLY A 70 13.67 -8.27 0.10
N HIS A 71 13.71 -6.95 0.33
CA HIS A 71 12.83 -6.23 1.25
C HIS A 71 12.48 -4.84 0.71
N THR A 72 11.35 -4.27 1.11
CA THR A 72 10.86 -2.97 0.63
C THR A 72 11.67 -1.78 1.15
N GLY A 73 12.42 -1.99 2.23
CA GLY A 73 13.15 -0.95 2.94
C GLY A 73 12.31 -0.26 4.02
N TYR A 74 11.01 -0.55 4.10
CA TYR A 74 10.11 0.02 5.11
C TYR A 74 9.91 -0.88 6.33
N GLU A 75 10.46 -2.09 6.32
CA GLU A 75 10.34 -3.06 7.41
C GLU A 75 11.07 -2.61 8.68
N SER A 76 12.07 -1.74 8.55
CA SER A 76 12.81 -1.16 9.68
C SER A 76 12.66 0.35 9.74
N ALA A 77 12.31 0.87 10.91
CA ALA A 77 12.25 2.31 11.17
C ALA A 77 13.62 3.01 11.05
N SER A 78 14.72 2.26 11.22
CA SER A 78 16.08 2.80 11.10
C SER A 78 16.64 2.77 9.68
N HIS A 79 15.92 2.17 8.73
CA HIS A 79 16.32 2.15 7.33
C HIS A 79 16.04 3.49 6.64
N TRP A 80 16.84 3.83 5.65
CA TRP A 80 16.76 5.14 4.98
C TRP A 80 15.46 5.36 4.21
N CYS A 81 14.80 4.30 3.74
CA CYS A 81 13.47 4.40 3.16
C CYS A 81 12.48 4.96 4.19
N SER A 82 12.46 4.40 5.40
CA SER A 82 11.60 4.86 6.51
C SER A 82 11.98 6.27 6.97
N ALA A 83 13.28 6.56 7.11
CA ALA A 83 13.76 7.87 7.48
C ALA A 83 13.41 8.94 6.41
N GLY A 84 13.59 8.62 5.13
CA GLY A 84 13.22 9.48 4.01
C GLY A 84 11.72 9.72 3.97
N ARG A 85 10.90 8.70 4.21
CA ARG A 85 9.44 8.83 4.30
C ARG A 85 9.03 9.79 5.42
N HIS A 86 9.68 9.70 6.57
CA HIS A 86 9.44 10.61 7.70
C HIS A 86 9.89 12.05 7.38
N HIS A 87 11.08 12.22 6.79
CA HIS A 87 11.67 13.53 6.51
C HIS A 87 11.03 14.29 5.34
N LEU A 88 10.54 13.57 4.32
CA LEU A 88 9.96 14.19 3.13
C LEU A 88 8.49 14.60 3.31
N GLY A 89 7.88 14.25 4.45
CA GLY A 89 6.62 14.82 4.91
C GLY A 89 5.38 14.48 4.10
N ASN A 90 5.49 13.66 3.05
CA ASN A 90 4.38 13.29 2.19
C ASN A 90 4.36 11.77 1.99
N LEU A 91 3.55 11.11 2.81
CA LEU A 91 2.68 10.04 2.32
C LEU A 91 1.41 10.07 3.19
N PRO A 92 0.21 10.16 2.60
CA PRO A 92 -1.00 9.86 3.35
C PRO A 92 -0.91 8.43 3.91
N ALA A 93 -1.54 8.19 5.07
CA ALA A 93 -1.62 6.88 5.72
C ALA A 93 -2.18 5.76 4.81
N THR A 94 -2.65 6.10 3.61
CA THR A 94 -3.16 5.21 2.58
C THR A 94 -2.09 4.38 1.87
N SER A 95 -0.80 4.70 1.94
CA SER A 95 0.27 3.81 1.43
C SER A 95 0.51 2.58 2.32
N PHE A 96 -0.01 2.60 3.56
CA PHE A 96 -0.13 1.41 4.41
C PHE A 96 -1.36 0.55 4.07
N LEU A 97 -2.30 1.09 3.28
CA LEU A 97 -3.38 0.33 2.66
C LEU A 97 -2.93 -0.09 1.27
N ALA A 98 -1.93 -0.97 1.22
CA ALA A 98 -1.85 -1.92 0.13
C ALA A 98 -3.26 -2.46 -0.10
N THR A 99 -3.83 -2.12 -1.27
CA THR A 99 -5.01 -2.72 -1.91
C THR A 99 -5.69 -3.80 -1.07
N VAL A 100 -6.46 -3.40 -0.06
CA VAL A 100 -7.71 -4.12 0.17
C VAL A 100 -8.56 -3.64 -0.98
N GLU A 101 -8.40 -4.28 -2.13
CA GLU A 101 -9.43 -4.28 -3.14
C GLU A 101 -10.68 -4.66 -2.35
N ALA A 102 -11.54 -3.68 -2.11
CA ALA A 102 -12.86 -3.91 -1.59
C ALA A 102 -13.53 -4.69 -2.70
N LYS A 103 -13.25 -6.00 -2.75
CA LYS A 103 -14.05 -6.95 -3.49
C LYS A 103 -15.39 -6.78 -2.82
N LYS A 104 -16.22 -5.97 -3.46
CA LYS A 104 -17.63 -5.81 -3.15
C LYS A 104 -18.14 -7.23 -3.20
N VAL A 105 -18.18 -7.89 -2.05
CA VAL A 105 -18.91 -9.13 -1.89
C VAL A 105 -20.34 -8.66 -2.04
N GLU A 106 -20.83 -8.70 -3.28
CA GLU A 106 -22.25 -8.65 -3.54
C GLU A 106 -22.83 -9.88 -2.87
N VAL A 107 -23.15 -9.74 -1.59
CA VAL A 107 -24.03 -10.66 -0.89
C VAL A 107 -25.34 -10.53 -1.63
N GLY A 108 -25.52 -11.42 -2.60
CA GLY A 108 -26.66 -11.44 -3.48
C GLY A 108 -27.93 -11.39 -2.65
N MET A 109 -28.80 -10.45 -2.98
CA MET A 109 -30.15 -10.25 -2.47
C MET A 109 -31.08 -11.47 -2.65
N GLY A 110 -30.55 -12.63 -3.07
CA GLY A 110 -31.28 -13.86 -3.32
C GLY A 110 -31.61 -14.69 -2.07
N ALA A 111 -30.95 -14.44 -0.93
CA ALA A 111 -31.19 -15.22 0.31
C ALA A 111 -32.49 -14.84 1.05
N LEU A 112 -33.03 -13.63 0.82
CA LEU A 112 -34.28 -13.20 1.47
C LEU A 112 -35.53 -13.71 0.73
N ALA A 113 -35.45 -13.86 -0.59
CA ALA A 113 -36.59 -14.31 -1.39
C ALA A 113 -36.92 -15.79 -1.14
N THR A 114 -35.92 -16.66 -1.01
CA THR A 114 -36.14 -18.10 -0.79
C THR A 114 -36.76 -18.40 0.58
N CYS A 115 -36.38 -17.66 1.62
CA CYS A 115 -36.96 -17.79 2.95
C CYS A 115 -38.46 -17.41 2.97
N LEU A 116 -38.88 -16.38 2.23
CA LEU A 116 -40.29 -15.99 2.14
C LEU A 116 -41.14 -17.04 1.42
N PHE A 117 -40.64 -17.63 0.33
CA PHE A 117 -41.36 -18.70 -0.37
C PHE A 117 -41.52 -19.95 0.50
N ALA A 118 -40.48 -20.36 1.23
CA ALA A 118 -40.55 -21.50 2.15
C ALA A 118 -41.53 -21.25 3.31
N PHE A 119 -41.55 -20.04 3.87
CA PHE A 119 -42.47 -19.68 4.95
C PHE A 119 -43.92 -19.64 4.45
N MET A 120 -44.16 -19.08 3.26
CA MET A 120 -45.49 -19.09 2.64
C MET A 120 -45.97 -20.51 2.34
N ALA A 121 -45.11 -21.39 1.81
CA ALA A 121 -45.44 -22.79 1.59
C ALA A 121 -45.80 -23.51 2.91
N LEU A 122 -45.02 -23.30 3.98
CA LEU A 122 -45.33 -23.87 5.30
C LEU A 122 -46.65 -23.34 5.88
N VAL A 123 -46.93 -22.05 5.74
CA VAL A 123 -48.20 -21.45 6.19
C VAL A 123 -49.37 -21.99 5.38
N VAL A 124 -49.23 -22.13 4.06
CA VAL A 124 -50.25 -22.71 3.18
C VAL A 124 -50.49 -24.18 3.51
N VAL A 125 -49.45 -25.01 3.66
CA VAL A 125 -49.58 -26.43 4.05
C VAL A 125 -50.20 -26.57 5.44
N ARG A 126 -49.82 -25.73 6.41
CA ARG A 126 -50.43 -25.75 7.75
C ARG A 126 -51.90 -25.30 7.73
N LYS A 127 -52.26 -24.32 6.89
CA LYS A 127 -53.67 -23.95 6.66
C LYS A 127 -54.44 -25.07 5.97
N TYR A 128 -53.87 -25.71 4.94
CA TYR A 128 -54.49 -26.84 4.24
C TYR A 128 -54.72 -28.03 5.18
N LYS A 129 -53.73 -28.37 6.02
CA LYS A 129 -53.87 -29.42 7.05
C LYS A 129 -54.94 -29.10 8.09
N LYS A 130 -55.21 -27.81 8.36
CA LYS A 130 -56.25 -27.37 9.30
C LYS A 130 -57.65 -27.26 8.66
N SER A 131 -57.75 -27.15 7.34
CA SER A 131 -59.01 -26.85 6.62
C SER A 131 -59.58 -27.96 5.73
N GLY A 132 -58.97 -29.15 5.60
CA GLY A 132 -59.51 -30.13 4.66
C GLY A 132 -59.03 -31.57 4.81
N TYR A 133 -59.56 -32.26 5.82
CA TYR A 133 -60.04 -33.64 5.61
C TYR A 133 -61.56 -33.61 5.78
N GLN A 134 -62.28 -33.21 4.73
CA GLN A 134 -63.59 -33.80 4.47
C GLN A 134 -63.29 -34.99 3.55
N LEU A 135 -63.38 -36.19 4.11
CA LEU A 135 -63.40 -37.42 3.33
C LEU A 135 -64.59 -37.34 2.38
N VAL A 136 -64.32 -37.11 1.10
CA VAL A 136 -65.29 -37.46 0.06
C VAL A 136 -65.24 -38.97 -0.06
N LYS A 137 -66.25 -39.63 0.49
CA LYS A 137 -66.75 -40.91 0.01
C LYS A 137 -68.21 -40.72 -0.37
#